data_AF-A0A953AQ66-F1
#
_entry.id   AF-A0A953AQ66-F1
#
_cell.length_a   1.000
_cell.length_b   1.000
_cell.length_c   1.000
_cell.angle_alpha   90.00
_cell.angle_beta   90.00
_cell.angle_gamma   90.00
#
_symmetry.space_group_name_H-M   'P 1'
#
loop_
_entity.id
_entity.type
_entity.pdbx_description
1 polymer ?
#
loop_
_entity_poly.entity_id
_entity_poly.type
_entity_poly.pdbx_seq_one_letter_code
_entity_poly.pdbx_strand_id
1 'polypeptide(L)'
;MAPPTLARVEVLPPKVDRQVVGRVEVRDPLAIAATQVDVFRQTDGVVDILWVIDDSGSMKNQRATLSGNFKRFIDELLALQVDFHIGVISTNANDRGELRGTTKIITKNTPDPQKVFVENTTFPDSRTRWEQGLRMMQIALTPPVINEANQGFLRPNAALAVIAVSDEDDSSYGDPAYYARFLRGVKGKGNENLTSFSVIGGTTPNGCYPPGEQIYYGGLAEPAFRYAAVATKTGGVVGSICDASFEDTLVRIAQALNTLRRTFPLSLVPDAATLTVTVNGVKIPRDVVNGWQYRPDTQSIAFLGNYVPPPGAQIRIEYAIGE
;
A
#
# COMPACT_ATOMS: atom_id res chain seq x y z
N MET A 1 -91.47 64.56 47.56
CA MET A 1 -90.82 64.08 46.33
C MET A 1 -90.67 62.58 46.44
N ALA A 2 -91.27 61.82 45.53
CA ALA A 2 -91.14 60.35 45.49
C ALA A 2 -89.78 59.96 44.87
N PRO A 3 -89.11 58.89 45.33
CA PRO A 3 -87.87 58.41 44.74
C PRO A 3 -88.12 57.83 43.33
N PRO A 4 -87.18 57.97 42.39
CA PRO A 4 -87.34 57.48 41.02
C PRO A 4 -87.32 55.95 40.96
N THR A 5 -88.21 55.38 40.15
CA THR A 5 -88.24 53.96 39.80
C THR A 5 -87.09 53.63 38.87
N LEU A 6 -86.17 52.77 39.31
CA LEU A 6 -85.11 52.22 38.46
C LEU A 6 -85.70 51.11 37.57
N ALA A 7 -85.52 51.24 36.25
CA ALA A 7 -85.87 50.20 35.30
C ALA A 7 -84.95 48.98 35.45
N ARG A 8 -85.52 47.78 35.32
CA ARG A 8 -84.80 46.50 35.44
C ARG A 8 -83.92 46.31 34.20
N VAL A 9 -82.60 46.19 34.38
CA VAL A 9 -81.67 45.86 33.29
C VAL A 9 -81.80 44.37 32.96
N GLU A 10 -82.18 44.06 31.73
CA GLU A 10 -82.23 42.69 31.22
C GLU A 10 -80.86 42.34 30.61
N VAL A 11 -80.13 41.41 31.25
CA VAL A 11 -78.83 40.94 30.76
C VAL A 11 -79.06 39.80 29.79
N LEU A 12 -78.86 40.04 28.49
CA LEU A 12 -78.90 38.98 27.48
C LEU A 12 -77.69 38.04 27.68
N PRO A 13 -77.86 36.71 27.51
CA PRO A 13 -76.75 35.76 27.62
C PRO A 13 -75.69 36.03 26.54
N PRO A 14 -74.40 35.79 26.83
CA PRO A 14 -73.32 36.05 25.87
C PRO A 14 -73.48 35.20 24.61
N LYS A 15 -73.38 35.84 23.43
CA LYS A 15 -73.28 35.13 22.15
C LYS A 15 -71.91 34.44 22.08
N VAL A 16 -71.91 33.11 22.15
CA VAL A 16 -70.70 32.31 21.92
C VAL A 16 -70.47 32.20 20.41
N ASP A 17 -69.39 32.80 19.92
CA ASP A 17 -68.92 32.56 18.56
C ASP A 17 -68.36 31.13 18.47
N ARG A 18 -68.95 30.33 17.58
CA ARG A 18 -68.56 28.93 17.31
C ARG A 18 -68.00 28.76 15.89
N GLN A 19 -67.46 29.83 15.29
CA GLN A 19 -66.71 29.67 14.05
C GLN A 19 -65.55 28.69 14.27
N VAL A 20 -65.48 27.69 13.40
CA VAL A 20 -64.42 26.68 13.39
C VAL A 20 -63.12 27.40 13.06
N VAL A 21 -62.30 27.67 14.07
CA VAL A 21 -60.92 28.10 13.87
C VAL A 21 -60.24 27.04 13.01
N GLY A 22 -59.72 27.48 11.85
CA GLY A 22 -59.08 26.60 10.88
C GLY A 22 -58.05 25.69 11.56
N ARG A 23 -58.08 24.41 11.18
CA ARG A 23 -57.18 23.38 11.70
C ARG A 23 -55.73 23.87 11.55
N VAL A 24 -55.02 24.06 12.66
CA VAL A 24 -53.58 24.33 12.62
C VAL A 24 -52.91 23.04 12.14
N GLU A 25 -52.45 23.01 10.90
CA GLU A 25 -51.52 21.97 10.44
C GLU A 25 -50.17 22.26 11.11
N VAL A 26 -49.82 21.45 12.11
CA VAL A 26 -48.44 21.35 12.57
C VAL A 26 -47.67 20.68 11.44
N ARG A 27 -46.97 21.47 10.63
CA ARG A 27 -45.93 20.92 9.76
C ARG A 27 -44.73 20.69 10.64
N ASP A 28 -44.35 19.42 10.83
CA ASP A 28 -43.05 19.12 11.42
C ASP A 28 -42.00 19.93 10.65
N PRO A 29 -41.10 20.64 11.34
CA PRO A 29 -39.99 21.28 10.66
C PRO A 29 -39.27 20.20 9.86
N LEU A 30 -38.91 20.52 8.60
CA LEU A 30 -38.07 19.66 7.77
C LEU A 30 -36.91 19.17 8.65
N ALA A 31 -36.87 17.88 8.96
CA ALA A 31 -35.76 17.28 9.67
C ALA A 31 -34.54 17.50 8.76
N ILE A 32 -33.70 18.48 9.11
CA ILE A 32 -32.42 18.65 8.46
C ILE A 32 -31.66 17.39 8.83
N ALA A 33 -31.48 16.49 7.86
CA ALA A 33 -30.77 15.25 8.09
C ALA A 33 -29.42 15.59 8.73
N ALA A 34 -29.21 15.10 9.95
CA ALA A 34 -28.00 15.38 10.70
C ALA A 34 -26.81 14.92 9.84
N THR A 35 -25.88 15.84 9.58
CA THR A 35 -24.73 15.58 8.73
C THR A 35 -23.56 15.15 9.62
N GLN A 36 -22.93 14.03 9.27
CA GLN A 36 -21.74 13.51 9.91
C GLN A 36 -20.52 13.79 9.02
N VAL A 37 -19.39 14.06 9.66
CA VAL A 37 -18.11 14.24 9.00
C VAL A 37 -17.06 13.39 9.69
N ASP A 38 -16.56 12.41 8.96
CA ASP A 38 -15.41 11.62 9.39
C ASP A 38 -14.13 12.17 8.75
N VAL A 39 -13.12 12.37 9.58
CA VAL A 39 -11.80 12.83 9.14
C VAL A 39 -10.78 11.76 9.49
N PHE A 40 -10.14 11.21 8.46
CA PHE A 40 -9.05 10.26 8.59
C PHE A 40 -7.75 10.91 8.14
N ARG A 41 -6.65 10.33 8.59
CA ARG A 41 -5.33 10.58 8.01
C ARG A 41 -4.81 9.26 7.46
N GLN A 42 -4.35 9.28 6.22
CA GLN A 42 -3.64 8.14 5.68
C GLN A 42 -2.40 7.90 6.53
N THR A 43 -2.20 6.66 6.97
CA THR A 43 -0.99 6.32 7.72
C THR A 43 0.22 6.54 6.84
N ASP A 44 1.33 6.99 7.44
CA ASP A 44 2.62 6.96 6.75
C ASP A 44 2.86 5.54 6.25
N GLY A 45 3.31 5.40 5.00
CA GLY A 45 3.58 4.08 4.45
C GLY A 45 4.69 3.43 5.27
N VAL A 46 4.39 2.35 6.00
CA VAL A 46 5.42 1.56 6.69
C VAL A 46 5.71 0.33 5.84
N VAL A 47 6.96 0.18 5.40
CA VAL A 47 7.34 -0.90 4.47
C VAL A 47 8.69 -1.50 4.82
N ASP A 48 8.76 -2.82 4.83
CA ASP A 48 10.02 -3.56 4.89
C ASP A 48 10.33 -4.03 3.48
N ILE A 49 11.53 -3.75 2.97
CA ILE A 49 11.95 -4.07 1.62
C ILE A 49 13.15 -5.00 1.71
N LEU A 50 12.96 -6.25 1.30
CA LEU A 50 14.01 -7.24 1.20
C LEU A 50 14.52 -7.29 -0.23
N TRP A 51 15.75 -6.87 -0.44
CA TRP A 51 16.45 -7.02 -1.70
C TRP A 51 17.17 -8.35 -1.74
N VAL A 52 16.86 -9.15 -2.77
CA VAL A 52 17.51 -10.43 -3.05
C VAL A 52 18.37 -10.21 -4.29
N ILE A 53 19.68 -10.07 -4.09
CA ILE A 53 20.58 -9.69 -5.17
C ILE A 53 21.44 -10.88 -5.55
N ASP A 54 21.47 -11.14 -6.85
CA ASP A 54 22.39 -12.08 -7.44
C ASP A 54 23.85 -11.65 -7.25
N ASP A 55 24.63 -12.48 -6.57
CA ASP A 55 26.04 -12.24 -6.23
C ASP A 55 27.03 -12.82 -7.24
N SER A 56 26.53 -13.36 -8.35
CA SER A 56 27.35 -13.90 -9.43
C SER A 56 28.28 -12.85 -10.06
N GLY A 57 29.34 -13.34 -10.69
CA GLY A 57 30.32 -12.49 -11.38
C GLY A 57 29.76 -11.79 -12.63
N SER A 58 28.75 -12.38 -13.30
CA SER A 58 28.11 -11.80 -14.49
C SER A 58 27.36 -10.51 -14.14
N MET A 59 26.77 -10.46 -12.95
CA MET A 59 26.03 -9.31 -12.42
C MET A 59 26.87 -8.06 -12.10
N LYS A 60 28.18 -8.03 -12.40
CA LYS A 60 29.06 -6.92 -12.01
C LYS A 60 28.64 -5.57 -12.63
N ASN A 61 28.31 -5.56 -13.91
CA ASN A 61 27.93 -4.32 -14.60
C ASN A 61 26.51 -3.87 -14.21
N GLN A 62 25.61 -4.83 -14.02
CA GLN A 62 24.23 -4.65 -13.61
C GLN A 62 24.17 -4.08 -12.20
N ARG A 63 25.05 -4.54 -11.29
CA ARG A 63 25.17 -3.98 -9.92
C ARG A 63 25.67 -2.53 -9.92
N ALA A 64 26.54 -2.14 -10.86
CA ALA A 64 26.94 -0.74 -11.02
C ALA A 64 25.75 0.13 -11.47
N THR A 65 24.95 -0.38 -12.41
CA THR A 65 23.71 0.27 -12.87
C THR A 65 22.67 0.34 -11.74
N LEU A 66 22.52 -0.74 -10.97
CA LEU A 66 21.62 -0.82 -9.81
C LEU A 66 21.96 0.24 -8.76
N SER A 67 23.25 0.46 -8.48
CA SER A 67 23.73 1.44 -7.51
C SER A 67 23.28 2.87 -7.85
N GLY A 68 23.37 3.26 -9.13
CA GLY A 68 22.92 4.58 -9.59
C GLY A 68 21.39 4.75 -9.53
N ASN A 69 20.64 3.72 -9.91
CA ASN A 69 19.18 3.71 -9.87
C ASN A 69 18.64 3.72 -8.43
N PHE A 70 19.30 3.00 -7.53
CA PHE A 70 18.92 2.91 -6.13
C PHE A 70 18.97 4.28 -5.43
N LYS A 71 19.90 5.16 -5.82
CA LYS A 71 19.97 6.52 -5.31
C LYS A 71 18.59 7.21 -5.38
N ARG A 72 17.98 7.18 -6.57
CA ARG A 72 16.69 7.82 -6.84
C ARG A 72 15.55 7.14 -6.11
N PHE A 73 15.56 5.81 -6.01
CA PHE A 73 14.56 5.06 -5.25
C PHE A 73 14.54 5.49 -3.78
N ILE A 74 15.70 5.61 -3.14
CA ILE A 74 15.78 6.13 -1.76
C ILE A 74 15.33 7.58 -1.67
N ASP A 75 15.75 8.43 -2.63
CA ASP A 75 15.32 9.83 -2.66
C ASP A 75 13.78 9.93 -2.73
N GLU A 76 13.11 9.05 -3.48
CA GLU A 76 11.65 8.97 -3.57
C GLU A 76 11.01 8.48 -2.26
N LEU A 77 11.53 7.41 -1.64
CA LEU A 77 11.02 6.95 -0.33
C LEU A 77 11.14 8.04 0.75
N LEU A 78 12.25 8.79 0.74
CA LEU A 78 12.47 9.93 1.64
C LEU A 78 11.52 11.08 1.33
N ALA A 79 11.31 11.42 0.06
CA ALA A 79 10.38 12.47 -0.36
C ALA A 79 8.92 12.14 -0.01
N LEU A 80 8.53 10.87 -0.12
CA LEU A 80 7.21 10.36 0.26
C LEU A 80 7.04 10.17 1.77
N GLN A 81 8.08 10.48 2.57
CA GLN A 81 8.12 10.30 4.02
C GLN A 81 7.77 8.87 4.49
N VAL A 82 8.09 7.87 3.66
CA VAL A 82 7.84 6.46 3.95
C VAL A 82 8.73 6.01 5.11
N ASP A 83 8.16 5.29 6.08
CA ASP A 83 8.92 4.63 7.14
C ASP A 83 9.41 3.26 6.64
N PHE A 84 10.59 3.26 6.01
CA PHE A 84 11.16 2.06 5.41
C PHE A 84 12.21 1.38 6.29
N HIS A 85 12.22 0.05 6.22
CA HIS A 85 13.37 -0.80 6.52
C HIS A 85 13.83 -1.43 5.21
N ILE A 86 15.12 -1.35 4.89
CA ILE A 86 15.72 -2.01 3.73
C ILE A 86 16.77 -3.00 4.23
N GLY A 87 16.62 -4.25 3.79
CA GLY A 87 17.58 -5.32 4.01
C GLY A 87 18.04 -5.90 2.69
N VAL A 88 19.28 -6.38 2.63
CA VAL A 88 19.86 -7.00 1.44
C VAL A 88 20.35 -8.40 1.80
N ILE A 89 19.98 -9.38 0.99
CA ILE A 89 20.53 -10.75 1.02
C ILE A 89 21.08 -11.11 -0.36
N SER A 90 21.95 -12.11 -0.42
CA SER A 90 22.34 -12.73 -1.69
C SER A 90 21.38 -13.86 -2.08
N THR A 91 21.53 -14.34 -3.31
CA THR A 91 20.99 -15.60 -3.82
C THR A 91 21.82 -16.83 -3.41
N ASN A 92 23.01 -16.63 -2.85
CA ASN A 92 23.95 -17.67 -2.46
C ASN A 92 23.50 -18.44 -1.21
N ALA A 93 23.30 -19.75 -1.36
CA ALA A 93 22.89 -20.62 -0.25
C ALA A 93 23.87 -20.62 0.95
N ASN A 94 25.15 -20.31 0.74
CA ASN A 94 26.14 -20.26 1.82
C ASN A 94 25.98 -19.06 2.75
N ASP A 95 25.28 -18.01 2.30
CA ASP A 95 25.03 -16.80 3.08
C ASP A 95 23.82 -16.94 4.02
N ARG A 96 23.14 -18.10 3.98
CA ARG A 96 22.11 -18.52 4.96
C ARG A 96 20.94 -17.54 5.09
N GLY A 97 20.67 -16.73 4.07
CA GLY A 97 19.62 -15.71 4.07
C GLY A 97 19.84 -14.60 5.11
N GLU A 98 21.06 -14.40 5.58
CA GLU A 98 21.37 -13.34 6.54
C GLU A 98 21.49 -11.98 5.86
N LEU A 99 20.94 -10.94 6.49
CA LEU A 99 21.08 -9.57 6.03
C LEU A 99 22.57 -9.17 6.02
N ARG A 100 22.99 -8.64 4.87
CA ARG A 100 24.37 -8.21 4.61
C ARG A 100 24.64 -6.82 5.16
N GLY A 101 25.93 -6.52 5.29
CA GLY A 101 26.42 -5.23 5.72
C GLY A 101 26.73 -5.12 7.20
N THR A 102 27.54 -4.12 7.56
CA THR A 102 27.70 -3.70 8.96
C THR A 102 26.40 -3.09 9.48
N THR A 103 25.74 -2.27 8.64
CA THR A 103 24.38 -1.81 8.87
C THR A 103 23.41 -2.69 8.10
N LYS A 104 22.86 -3.70 8.79
CA LYS A 104 21.98 -4.71 8.19
C LYS A 104 20.60 -4.18 7.78
N ILE A 105 20.07 -3.25 8.55
CA ILE A 105 18.75 -2.64 8.31
C ILE A 105 18.96 -1.15 8.06
N ILE A 106 18.73 -0.74 6.83
CA ILE A 106 18.80 0.65 6.39
C ILE A 106 17.44 1.29 6.63
N THR A 107 17.43 2.48 7.24
CA THR A 107 16.23 3.23 7.58
C THR A 107 16.36 4.67 7.11
N LYS A 108 15.27 5.45 7.19
CA LYS A 108 15.30 6.90 6.93
C LYS A 108 16.28 7.69 7.82
N ASN A 109 16.67 7.12 8.97
CA ASN A 109 17.60 7.73 9.92
C ASN A 109 19.05 7.24 9.75
N THR A 110 19.29 6.26 8.87
CA THR A 110 20.65 5.78 8.59
C THR A 110 21.45 6.91 7.94
N PRO A 111 22.65 7.26 8.44
CA PRO A 111 23.51 8.23 7.77
C PRO A 111 23.90 7.72 6.39
N ASP A 112 23.65 8.52 5.35
CA ASP A 112 23.90 8.17 3.94
C ASP A 112 23.38 6.75 3.56
N PRO A 113 22.04 6.57 3.56
CA PRO A 113 21.43 5.26 3.31
C PRO A 113 21.77 4.70 1.92
N GLN A 114 22.11 5.59 0.97
CA GLN A 114 22.51 5.24 -0.39
C GLN A 114 23.87 4.54 -0.38
N LYS A 115 24.86 5.13 0.29
CA LYS A 115 26.19 4.51 0.44
C LYS A 115 26.11 3.16 1.13
N VAL A 116 25.36 3.07 2.23
CA VAL A 116 25.20 1.80 2.97
C VAL A 116 24.58 0.71 2.09
N PHE A 117 23.60 1.04 1.26
CA PHE A 117 23.04 0.06 0.33
C PHE A 117 24.03 -0.42 -0.73
N VAL A 118 24.82 0.50 -1.30
CA VAL A 118 25.88 0.14 -2.26
C VAL A 118 26.90 -0.79 -1.60
N GLU A 119 27.27 -0.54 -0.35
CA GLU A 119 28.12 -1.45 0.42
C GLU A 119 27.47 -2.82 0.62
N ASN A 120 26.18 -2.87 0.95
CA ASN A 120 25.44 -4.12 1.18
C ASN A 120 25.21 -4.93 -0.12
N THR A 121 25.21 -4.27 -1.28
CA THR A 121 25.05 -4.89 -2.62
C THR A 121 26.38 -5.12 -3.35
N THR A 122 27.50 -4.83 -2.69
CA THR A 122 28.82 -5.21 -3.20
C THR A 122 29.15 -6.61 -2.70
N PHE A 123 29.34 -7.56 -3.63
CA PHE A 123 29.67 -8.95 -3.31
C PHE A 123 31.07 -9.27 -3.84
N PRO A 124 31.85 -10.12 -3.15
CA PRO A 124 32.94 -10.81 -3.81
C PRO A 124 32.37 -11.65 -4.97
N ASP A 125 33.13 -11.84 -6.04
CA ASP A 125 32.67 -12.65 -7.17
C ASP A 125 32.37 -14.07 -6.69
N SER A 126 31.08 -14.43 -6.69
CA SER A 126 30.62 -15.78 -6.37
C SER A 126 30.93 -16.74 -7.52
N ARG A 127 31.28 -17.98 -7.17
CA ARG A 127 31.41 -19.09 -8.12
C ARG A 127 30.32 -20.14 -7.94
N THR A 128 29.30 -19.83 -7.13
CA THR A 128 28.14 -20.69 -6.98
C THR A 128 27.42 -20.74 -8.33
N ARG A 129 27.02 -21.94 -8.75
CA ARG A 129 26.33 -22.15 -10.04
C ARG A 129 24.81 -22.12 -9.91
N TRP A 130 24.30 -21.97 -8.70
CA TRP A 130 22.90 -22.21 -8.36
C TRP A 130 22.42 -21.03 -7.52
N GLU A 131 21.85 -20.03 -8.19
CA GLU A 131 21.33 -18.85 -7.52
C GLU A 131 19.93 -19.12 -6.98
N GLN A 132 19.81 -19.21 -5.66
CA GLN A 132 18.60 -19.70 -4.99
C GLN A 132 17.83 -18.57 -4.30
N GLY A 133 17.53 -17.49 -5.03
CA GLY A 133 16.93 -16.29 -4.44
C GLY A 133 15.58 -16.52 -3.77
N LEU A 134 14.70 -17.36 -4.34
CA LEU A 134 13.43 -17.70 -3.69
C LEU A 134 13.62 -18.45 -2.37
N ARG A 135 14.60 -19.36 -2.31
CA ARG A 135 14.98 -20.08 -1.09
C ARG A 135 15.63 -19.14 -0.07
N MET A 136 16.51 -18.24 -0.50
CA MET A 136 17.17 -17.29 0.39
C MET A 136 16.17 -16.29 0.99
N MET A 137 15.23 -15.79 0.18
CA MET A 137 14.08 -15.02 0.68
C MET A 137 13.33 -15.79 1.77
N GLN A 138 13.01 -17.06 1.51
CA GLN A 138 12.29 -17.88 2.49
C GLN A 138 13.06 -17.99 3.80
N ILE A 139 14.35 -18.31 3.75
CA ILE A 139 15.20 -18.47 4.94
C ILE A 139 15.29 -17.15 5.70
N ALA A 140 15.54 -16.03 5.00
CA ALA A 140 15.67 -14.71 5.59
C ALA A 140 14.45 -14.27 6.42
N LEU A 141 13.26 -14.78 6.05
CA LEU A 141 11.97 -14.43 6.65
C LEU A 141 11.44 -15.50 7.63
N THR A 142 12.19 -16.57 7.89
CA THR A 142 11.75 -17.69 8.74
C THR A 142 12.64 -17.82 9.98
N PRO A 143 12.10 -18.20 11.16
CA PRO A 143 12.93 -18.55 12.31
C PRO A 143 13.88 -19.72 12.01
N PRO A 144 15.10 -19.75 12.59
CA PRO A 144 15.61 -18.78 13.56
C PRO A 144 16.13 -17.48 12.94
N VAL A 145 16.46 -17.47 11.64
CA VAL A 145 17.17 -16.35 10.98
C VAL A 145 16.46 -15.01 11.17
N ILE A 146 15.13 -14.96 11.00
CA ILE A 146 14.36 -13.72 11.19
C ILE A 146 14.37 -13.19 12.63
N ASN A 147 14.58 -14.07 13.62
CA ASN A 147 14.61 -13.73 15.04
C ASN A 147 16.04 -13.51 15.57
N GLU A 148 17.06 -13.83 14.78
CA GLU A 148 18.47 -13.75 15.16
C GLU A 148 19.23 -12.84 14.20
N ALA A 149 19.84 -13.39 13.15
CA ALA A 149 20.69 -12.64 12.22
C ALA A 149 19.98 -11.46 11.53
N ASN A 150 18.65 -11.57 11.34
CA ASN A 150 17.79 -10.57 10.71
C ASN A 150 16.81 -9.93 11.70
N GLN A 151 17.08 -10.03 13.00
CA GLN A 151 16.21 -9.47 14.03
C GLN A 151 15.92 -7.99 13.79
N GLY A 152 14.64 -7.62 13.91
CA GLY A 152 14.17 -6.23 13.73
C GLY A 152 13.85 -5.84 12.29
N PHE A 153 14.13 -6.71 11.31
CA PHE A 153 13.83 -6.42 9.91
C PHE A 153 12.32 -6.40 9.63
N LEU A 154 11.64 -7.51 9.93
CA LEU A 154 10.22 -7.71 9.61
C LEU A 154 9.31 -7.12 10.70
N ARG A 155 8.72 -5.95 10.44
CA ARG A 155 7.82 -5.26 11.37
C ARG A 155 6.37 -5.74 11.17
N PRO A 156 5.59 -5.96 12.25
CA PRO A 156 4.22 -6.47 12.14
C PRO A 156 3.27 -5.48 11.45
N ASN A 157 3.50 -4.17 11.62
CA ASN A 157 2.64 -3.11 11.08
C ASN A 157 3.12 -2.57 9.72
N ALA A 158 4.12 -3.20 9.11
CA ALA A 158 4.66 -2.83 7.81
C ALA A 158 4.22 -3.84 6.74
N ALA A 159 3.99 -3.40 5.50
CA ALA A 159 3.98 -4.37 4.42
C ALA A 159 5.39 -4.87 4.13
N LEU A 160 5.49 -6.01 3.45
CA LEU A 160 6.74 -6.59 3.00
C LEU A 160 6.83 -6.55 1.47
N ALA A 161 7.80 -5.83 0.96
CA ALA A 161 8.28 -5.91 -0.41
C ALA A 161 9.44 -6.89 -0.48
N VAL A 162 9.42 -7.82 -1.43
CA VAL A 162 10.63 -8.54 -1.83
C VAL A 162 10.95 -8.15 -3.26
N ILE A 163 12.18 -7.73 -3.52
CA ILE A 163 12.65 -7.35 -4.86
C ILE A 163 13.87 -8.22 -5.18
N ALA A 164 13.72 -9.13 -6.14
CA ALA A 164 14.83 -9.91 -6.66
C ALA A 164 15.47 -9.21 -7.85
N VAL A 165 16.80 -9.24 -7.94
CA VAL A 165 17.57 -8.73 -9.08
C VAL A 165 18.58 -9.80 -9.49
N SER A 166 18.44 -10.33 -10.70
CA SER A 166 19.26 -11.44 -11.21
C SER A 166 19.26 -11.44 -12.74
N ASP A 167 20.38 -11.82 -13.34
CA ASP A 167 20.52 -12.08 -14.78
C ASP A 167 20.27 -13.55 -15.13
N GLU A 168 19.85 -14.38 -14.17
CA GLU A 168 19.42 -15.76 -14.39
C GLU A 168 18.03 -16.08 -13.77
N ASP A 169 17.50 -17.27 -14.03
CA ASP A 169 16.29 -17.73 -13.36
C ASP A 169 16.60 -18.36 -12.00
N ASP A 170 15.61 -18.37 -11.09
CA ASP A 170 15.78 -18.93 -9.76
C ASP A 170 16.05 -20.45 -9.81
N SER A 171 17.16 -20.88 -9.20
CA SER A 171 17.55 -22.28 -9.08
C SER A 171 17.08 -22.95 -7.78
N SER A 172 16.12 -22.35 -7.07
CA SER A 172 15.60 -22.93 -5.82
C SER A 172 14.77 -24.18 -6.07
N TYR A 173 14.90 -25.18 -5.21
CA TYR A 173 14.04 -26.37 -5.26
C TYR A 173 12.57 -26.03 -4.99
N GLY A 174 11.66 -26.74 -5.66
CA GLY A 174 10.21 -26.61 -5.43
C GLY A 174 9.49 -25.66 -6.40
N ASP A 175 8.16 -25.68 -6.32
CA ASP A 175 7.27 -24.95 -7.22
C ASP A 175 7.20 -23.45 -6.85
N PRO A 176 7.27 -22.51 -7.81
CA PRO A 176 7.11 -21.07 -7.53
C PRO A 176 5.83 -20.72 -6.74
N ALA A 177 4.73 -21.46 -6.93
CA ALA A 177 3.49 -21.27 -6.18
C ALA A 177 3.65 -21.59 -4.69
N TYR A 178 4.60 -22.45 -4.30
CA TYR A 178 4.95 -22.65 -2.90
C TYR A 178 5.54 -21.37 -2.30
N TYR A 179 6.51 -20.76 -2.95
CA TYR A 179 7.13 -19.51 -2.49
C TYR A 179 6.14 -18.34 -2.45
N ALA A 180 5.26 -18.24 -3.45
CA ALA A 180 4.17 -17.26 -3.43
C ALA A 180 3.20 -17.46 -2.26
N ARG A 181 2.82 -18.71 -1.96
CA ARG A 181 1.98 -19.03 -0.79
C ARG A 181 2.68 -18.73 0.52
N PHE A 182 3.96 -19.09 0.63
CA PHE A 182 4.79 -18.77 1.78
C PHE A 182 4.79 -17.27 2.03
N LEU A 183 5.12 -16.46 1.01
CA LEU A 183 5.25 -15.01 1.16
C LEU A 183 3.93 -14.38 1.63
N ARG A 184 2.80 -14.76 1.02
CA ARG A 184 1.45 -14.30 1.46
C ARG A 184 1.12 -14.67 2.91
N GLY A 185 1.73 -15.70 3.46
CA GLY A 185 1.54 -16.10 4.86
C GLY A 185 2.41 -15.35 5.86
N VAL A 186 3.46 -14.64 5.43
CA VAL A 186 4.49 -14.06 6.32
C VAL A 186 3.90 -13.04 7.30
N LYS A 187 2.89 -12.26 6.88
CA LYS A 187 2.25 -11.24 7.73
C LYS A 187 1.03 -11.76 8.50
N GLY A 188 0.81 -13.07 8.51
CA GLY A 188 -0.31 -13.71 9.18
C GLY A 188 -1.62 -13.70 8.37
N LYS A 189 -2.61 -14.43 8.88
CA LYS A 189 -3.91 -14.61 8.23
C LYS A 189 -4.65 -13.27 8.07
N GLY A 190 -5.19 -13.02 6.89
CA GLY A 190 -5.92 -11.78 6.56
C GLY A 190 -5.03 -10.63 6.09
N ASN A 191 -3.71 -10.83 6.08
CA ASN A 191 -2.72 -9.84 5.65
C ASN A 191 -1.99 -10.29 4.37
N GLU A 192 -2.58 -11.19 3.59
CA GLU A 192 -1.95 -11.78 2.41
C GLU A 192 -1.55 -10.73 1.37
N ASN A 193 -2.31 -9.62 1.29
CA ASN A 193 -2.06 -8.49 0.39
C ASN A 193 -1.04 -7.48 0.95
N LEU A 194 -0.52 -7.67 2.16
CA LEU A 194 0.58 -6.87 2.72
C LEU A 194 1.95 -7.42 2.32
N THR A 195 2.01 -8.35 1.37
CA THR A 195 3.26 -8.91 0.88
C THR A 195 3.26 -8.93 -0.63
N SER A 196 4.41 -8.62 -1.23
CA SER A 196 4.58 -8.69 -2.68
C SER A 196 5.98 -9.17 -3.01
N PHE A 197 6.11 -9.86 -4.15
CA PHE A 197 7.39 -10.22 -4.74
C PHE A 197 7.50 -9.53 -6.10
N SER A 198 8.61 -8.85 -6.35
CA SER A 198 8.92 -8.24 -7.64
C SER A 198 10.28 -8.75 -8.12
N VAL A 199 10.50 -8.71 -9.43
CA VAL A 199 11.77 -9.10 -10.03
C VAL A 199 12.22 -8.08 -11.07
N ILE A 200 13.51 -7.80 -11.08
CA ILE A 200 14.24 -7.14 -12.16
C ILE A 200 15.16 -8.22 -12.74
N GLY A 201 14.79 -8.80 -13.88
CA GLY A 201 15.53 -9.92 -14.47
C GLY A 201 15.42 -10.01 -15.98
N GLY A 202 15.95 -11.06 -16.58
CA GLY A 202 15.83 -11.27 -18.03
C GLY A 202 14.36 -11.40 -18.46
N THR A 203 14.00 -10.74 -19.57
CA THR A 203 12.60 -10.70 -20.02
C THR A 203 12.12 -12.06 -20.51
N THR A 204 10.90 -12.45 -20.17
CA THR A 204 10.31 -13.69 -20.69
C THR A 204 9.69 -13.46 -22.09
N PRO A 205 9.74 -14.45 -23.00
CA PRO A 205 10.27 -15.81 -22.80
C PRO A 205 11.74 -16.00 -23.21
N ASN A 206 12.40 -15.01 -23.80
CA ASN A 206 13.68 -15.22 -24.52
C ASN A 206 14.92 -14.70 -23.79
N GLY A 207 14.77 -14.11 -22.61
CA GLY A 207 15.82 -13.32 -21.97
C GLY A 207 15.99 -11.96 -22.65
N CYS A 208 17.04 -11.25 -22.28
CA CYS A 208 17.44 -9.99 -22.91
C CYS A 208 18.94 -9.77 -22.77
N TYR A 209 19.51 -8.88 -23.59
CA TYR A 209 20.90 -8.46 -23.45
C TYR A 209 20.96 -7.08 -22.81
N PRO A 210 21.68 -6.94 -21.68
CA PRO A 210 22.00 -5.65 -21.11
C PRO A 210 22.74 -4.75 -22.12
N PRO A 211 22.52 -3.43 -22.11
CA PRO A 211 23.17 -2.52 -23.05
C PRO A 211 24.70 -2.63 -23.00
N GLY A 212 25.33 -2.95 -24.13
CA GLY A 212 26.78 -3.10 -24.24
C GLY A 212 27.29 -4.52 -24.01
N GLU A 213 26.41 -5.47 -23.68
CA GLU A 213 26.81 -6.86 -23.38
C GLU A 213 26.51 -7.88 -24.48
N GLN A 214 25.95 -7.43 -25.61
CA GLN A 214 25.57 -8.29 -26.74
C GLN A 214 26.72 -9.11 -27.34
N ILE A 215 27.96 -8.66 -27.12
CA ILE A 215 29.18 -9.24 -27.69
C ILE A 215 29.89 -10.21 -26.74
N TYR A 216 29.51 -10.25 -25.46
CA TYR A 216 30.17 -11.09 -24.47
C TYR A 216 29.48 -12.45 -24.36
N TYR A 217 30.28 -13.52 -24.35
CA TYR A 217 29.78 -14.86 -24.05
C TYR A 217 29.26 -14.89 -22.61
N GLY A 218 27.98 -15.25 -22.44
CA GLY A 218 27.29 -15.16 -21.14
C GLY A 218 26.69 -13.79 -20.82
N GLY A 219 26.66 -12.85 -21.77
CA GLY A 219 25.98 -11.55 -21.60
C GLY A 219 24.46 -11.58 -21.79
N LEU A 220 23.87 -12.76 -22.00
CA LEU A 220 22.42 -12.91 -22.04
C LEU A 220 21.91 -13.01 -20.61
N ALA A 221 21.05 -12.07 -20.20
CA ALA A 221 20.23 -12.27 -19.03
C ALA A 221 19.14 -13.31 -19.35
N GLU A 222 19.20 -14.48 -18.71
CA GLU A 222 18.26 -15.57 -18.93
C GLU A 222 16.84 -15.18 -18.51
N PRO A 223 15.80 -15.71 -19.18
CA PRO A 223 14.42 -15.40 -18.83
C PRO A 223 14.08 -15.84 -17.39
N ALA A 224 13.71 -14.88 -16.54
CA ALA A 224 13.41 -15.10 -15.12
C ALA A 224 12.01 -15.70 -14.88
N PHE A 225 11.72 -16.88 -15.45
CA PHE A 225 10.40 -17.51 -15.43
C PHE A 225 9.86 -17.78 -14.02
N ARG A 226 10.69 -18.35 -13.14
CA ARG A 226 10.27 -18.73 -11.80
C ARG A 226 10.05 -17.50 -10.93
N TYR A 227 10.93 -16.52 -11.01
CA TYR A 227 10.72 -15.24 -10.33
C TYR A 227 9.45 -14.53 -10.82
N ALA A 228 9.24 -14.45 -12.15
CA ALA A 228 8.05 -13.84 -12.74
C ALA A 228 6.75 -14.55 -12.33
N ALA A 229 6.80 -15.87 -12.15
CA ALA A 229 5.67 -16.65 -11.65
C ALA A 229 5.32 -16.29 -10.20
N VAL A 230 6.31 -16.10 -9.32
CA VAL A 230 6.06 -15.63 -7.93
C VAL A 230 5.55 -14.19 -7.94
N ALA A 231 6.14 -13.31 -8.75
CA ALA A 231 5.72 -11.92 -8.85
C ALA A 231 4.26 -11.79 -9.26
N THR A 232 3.87 -12.50 -10.31
CA THR A 232 2.48 -12.53 -10.79
C THR A 232 1.50 -13.04 -9.73
N LYS A 233 1.87 -14.10 -8.98
CA LYS A 233 1.00 -14.70 -7.94
C LYS A 233 0.88 -13.86 -6.67
N THR A 234 1.77 -12.89 -6.48
CA THR A 234 1.80 -11.99 -5.31
C THR A 234 1.42 -10.56 -5.67
N GLY A 235 1.06 -10.29 -6.93
CA GLY A 235 0.66 -8.97 -7.40
C GLY A 235 1.81 -7.97 -7.49
N GLY A 236 3.07 -8.44 -7.50
CA GLY A 236 4.23 -7.56 -7.68
C GLY A 236 4.59 -7.33 -9.14
N VAL A 237 5.76 -6.72 -9.36
CA VAL A 237 6.18 -6.20 -10.65
C VAL A 237 7.24 -7.10 -11.28
N VAL A 238 7.14 -7.29 -12.60
CA VAL A 238 8.21 -7.87 -13.43
C VAL A 238 8.78 -6.73 -14.25
N GLY A 239 10.05 -6.41 -14.03
CA GLY A 239 10.84 -5.45 -14.81
C GLY A 239 12.05 -6.13 -15.46
N SER A 240 12.69 -5.42 -16.38
CA SER A 240 13.85 -5.95 -17.11
C SER A 240 15.15 -5.47 -16.50
N ILE A 241 16.10 -6.39 -16.32
CA ILE A 241 17.48 -6.04 -15.98
C ILE A 241 18.23 -5.38 -17.15
N CYS A 242 17.69 -5.48 -18.37
CA CYS A 242 18.27 -4.90 -19.57
C CYS A 242 17.76 -3.49 -19.88
N ASP A 243 16.83 -2.97 -19.06
CA ASP A 243 16.41 -1.59 -19.18
C ASP A 243 17.60 -0.66 -18.86
N ALA A 244 17.72 0.45 -19.62
CA ALA A 244 18.79 1.42 -19.41
C ALA A 244 18.77 2.04 -18.01
N SER A 245 17.60 2.06 -17.38
CA SER A 245 17.39 2.41 -15.98
C SER A 245 16.31 1.50 -15.38
N PHE A 246 16.33 1.32 -14.07
CA PHE A 246 15.29 0.59 -13.35
C PHE A 246 14.22 1.52 -12.80
N GLU A 247 14.25 2.80 -13.16
CA GLU A 247 13.41 3.86 -12.58
C GLU A 247 11.92 3.56 -12.69
N ASP A 248 11.43 3.29 -13.89
CA ASP A 248 10.00 2.99 -14.10
C ASP A 248 9.57 1.73 -13.33
N THR A 249 10.45 0.74 -13.27
CA THR A 249 10.20 -0.48 -12.50
C THR A 249 10.17 -0.19 -11.00
N LEU A 250 11.10 0.60 -10.49
CA LEU A 250 11.20 0.95 -9.07
C LEU A 250 10.07 1.87 -8.64
N VAL A 251 9.64 2.80 -9.49
CA VAL A 251 8.43 3.62 -9.29
C VAL A 251 7.19 2.73 -9.24
N ARG A 252 7.05 1.78 -10.19
CA ARG A 252 5.93 0.82 -10.17
C ARG A 252 5.97 -0.07 -8.93
N ILE A 253 7.14 -0.47 -8.46
CA ILE A 253 7.29 -1.21 -7.21
C ILE A 253 6.87 -0.32 -6.04
N ALA A 254 7.37 0.92 -5.93
CA ALA A 254 6.96 1.85 -4.88
C ALA A 254 5.44 2.09 -4.87
N GLN A 255 4.81 2.23 -6.05
CA GLN A 255 3.36 2.33 -6.21
C GLN A 255 2.62 1.03 -5.88
N ALA A 256 3.17 -0.14 -6.20
CA ALA A 256 2.60 -1.44 -5.87
C ALA A 256 2.68 -1.73 -4.36
N LEU A 257 3.71 -1.21 -3.71
CA LEU A 257 3.88 -1.19 -2.26
C LEU A 257 2.94 -0.22 -1.55
N ASN A 258 1.81 0.15 -2.17
CA ASN A 258 0.75 0.92 -1.52
C ASN A 258 0.10 0.11 -0.39
N THR A 259 0.82 0.03 0.73
CA THR A 259 0.40 -0.40 2.08
C THR A 259 -0.70 0.49 2.65
N LEU A 260 -0.99 1.57 1.94
CA LEU A 260 -1.95 2.58 2.26
C LEU A 260 -3.32 1.95 2.50
N ARG A 261 -3.95 2.38 3.57
CA ARG A 261 -5.30 1.97 3.89
C ARG A 261 -6.17 2.39 2.70
N ARG A 262 -6.85 1.40 2.13
CA ARG A 262 -7.82 1.60 1.05
C ARG A 262 -9.22 1.71 1.62
N THR A 263 -9.46 1.09 2.77
CA THR A 263 -10.75 1.05 3.46
C THR A 263 -10.72 1.93 4.70
N PHE A 264 -11.72 2.80 4.81
CA PHE A 264 -11.91 3.72 5.92
C PHE A 264 -13.30 3.47 6.51
N PRO A 265 -13.41 2.85 7.70
CA PRO A 265 -14.69 2.58 8.34
C PRO A 265 -15.33 3.89 8.78
N LEU A 266 -16.62 4.04 8.48
CA LEU A 266 -17.39 5.21 8.87
C LEU A 266 -17.86 5.09 10.32
N SER A 267 -17.96 6.23 11.02
CA SER A 267 -18.38 6.28 12.42
C SER A 267 -19.86 5.93 12.62
N LEU A 268 -20.68 6.21 11.61
CA LEU A 268 -22.14 6.00 11.60
C LEU A 268 -22.61 5.43 10.26
N VAL A 269 -23.79 4.83 10.25
CA VAL A 269 -24.46 4.37 9.01
C VAL A 269 -24.80 5.60 8.16
N PRO A 270 -24.29 5.73 6.93
CA PRO A 270 -24.60 6.85 6.05
C PRO A 270 -25.89 6.61 5.24
N ASP A 271 -26.59 7.68 4.89
CA ASP A 271 -27.39 7.70 3.66
C ASP A 271 -26.40 7.70 2.49
N ALA A 272 -26.29 6.54 1.84
CA ALA A 272 -25.31 6.29 0.80
C ALA A 272 -25.42 7.22 -0.41
N ALA A 273 -26.57 7.88 -0.65
CA ALA A 273 -26.74 8.83 -1.75
C ALA A 273 -26.05 10.18 -1.48
N THR A 274 -25.80 10.50 -0.21
CA THR A 274 -25.28 11.81 0.22
C THR A 274 -23.77 11.85 0.43
N LEU A 275 -23.11 10.68 0.39
CA LEU A 275 -21.67 10.54 0.61
C LEU A 275 -20.85 11.41 -0.35
N THR A 276 -20.00 12.25 0.23
CA THR A 276 -18.97 13.00 -0.47
C THR A 276 -17.61 12.72 0.16
N VAL A 277 -16.60 12.47 -0.68
CA VAL A 277 -15.25 12.12 -0.25
C VAL A 277 -14.27 13.13 -0.84
N THR A 278 -13.39 13.66 0.01
CA THR A 278 -12.30 14.56 -0.39
C THR A 278 -10.97 14.06 0.16
N VAL A 279 -9.90 14.24 -0.61
CA VAL A 279 -8.51 13.96 -0.21
C VAL A 279 -7.71 15.25 -0.37
N ASN A 280 -7.11 15.74 0.71
CA ASN A 280 -6.42 17.04 0.77
C ASN A 280 -7.28 18.20 0.21
N GLY A 281 -8.60 18.15 0.44
CA GLY A 281 -9.57 19.13 -0.04
C GLY A 281 -10.05 18.93 -1.49
N VAL A 282 -9.48 17.98 -2.24
CA VAL A 282 -9.90 17.67 -3.62
C VAL A 282 -10.98 16.60 -3.61
N LYS A 283 -12.12 16.86 -4.25
CA LYS A 283 -13.23 15.90 -4.36
C LYS A 283 -12.85 14.70 -5.23
N ILE A 284 -13.10 13.50 -4.71
CA ILE A 284 -12.79 12.24 -5.39
C ILE A 284 -14.07 11.65 -6.01
N PRO A 285 -14.02 11.19 -7.28
CA PRO A 285 -15.19 10.62 -7.94
C PRO A 285 -15.63 9.30 -7.28
N ARG A 286 -16.95 9.11 -7.20
CA ARG A 286 -17.55 7.82 -6.84
C ARG A 286 -17.54 6.94 -8.09
N ASP A 287 -16.62 5.98 -8.14
CA ASP A 287 -16.37 5.13 -9.31
C ASP A 287 -15.90 3.75 -8.84
N VAL A 288 -16.44 2.70 -9.48
CA VAL A 288 -16.20 1.30 -9.09
C VAL A 288 -14.91 0.70 -9.64
N VAL A 289 -14.15 1.48 -10.42
CA VAL A 289 -12.84 1.09 -11.00
C VAL A 289 -11.74 2.06 -10.55
N ASN A 290 -11.98 3.37 -10.60
CA ASN A 290 -11.00 4.41 -10.33
C ASN A 290 -11.61 5.61 -9.58
N GLY A 291 -11.69 5.51 -8.25
CA GLY A 291 -12.37 6.48 -7.39
C GLY A 291 -12.59 5.92 -5.99
N TRP A 292 -13.81 6.04 -5.46
CA TRP A 292 -14.22 5.37 -4.23
C TRP A 292 -15.59 4.70 -4.35
N GLN A 293 -15.84 3.73 -3.47
CA GLN A 293 -17.13 3.05 -3.32
C GLN A 293 -17.47 2.86 -1.84
N TYR A 294 -18.76 2.88 -1.52
CA TYR A 294 -19.26 2.50 -0.21
C TYR A 294 -19.45 0.98 -0.13
N ARG A 295 -19.11 0.40 1.02
CA ARG A 295 -19.23 -1.03 1.36
C ARG A 295 -20.20 -1.17 2.53
N PRO A 296 -21.49 -1.47 2.27
CA PRO A 296 -22.51 -1.57 3.32
C PRO A 296 -22.23 -2.69 4.34
N ASP A 297 -21.64 -3.78 3.88
CA ASP A 297 -21.27 -4.96 4.69
C ASP A 297 -20.25 -4.66 5.78
N THR A 298 -19.40 -3.68 5.55
CA THR A 298 -18.34 -3.26 6.50
C THR A 298 -18.48 -1.81 6.95
N GLN A 299 -19.57 -1.14 6.57
CA GLN A 299 -19.80 0.29 6.79
C GLN A 299 -18.55 1.14 6.49
N SER A 300 -17.96 0.96 5.31
CA SER A 300 -16.67 1.59 5.00
C SER A 300 -16.62 2.19 3.60
N ILE A 301 -15.70 3.13 3.39
CA ILE A 301 -15.36 3.67 2.07
C ILE A 301 -14.08 3.02 1.60
N ALA A 302 -14.14 2.39 0.43
CA ALA A 302 -13.02 1.75 -0.24
C ALA A 302 -12.55 2.60 -1.43
N PHE A 303 -11.29 3.04 -1.41
CA PHE A 303 -10.63 3.71 -2.53
C PHE A 303 -10.09 2.70 -3.54
N LEU A 304 -10.18 3.06 -4.82
CA LEU A 304 -9.87 2.22 -5.98
C LEU A 304 -9.00 2.98 -6.99
N GLY A 305 -8.27 2.22 -7.82
CA GLY A 305 -7.43 2.76 -8.88
C GLY A 305 -6.36 3.72 -8.37
N ASN A 306 -6.21 4.84 -9.06
CA ASN A 306 -5.17 5.86 -8.82
C ASN A 306 -5.58 6.88 -7.75
N TYR A 307 -6.79 6.77 -7.18
CA TYR A 307 -7.30 7.68 -6.16
C TYR A 307 -7.08 7.19 -4.73
N VAL A 308 -6.30 6.12 -4.53
CA VAL A 308 -5.86 5.72 -3.18
C VAL A 308 -5.12 6.89 -2.53
N PRO A 309 -5.55 7.38 -1.36
CA PRO A 309 -4.97 8.58 -0.75
C PRO A 309 -3.48 8.38 -0.47
N PRO A 310 -2.59 9.32 -0.85
CA PRO A 310 -1.14 9.19 -0.63
C PRO A 310 -0.78 9.26 0.86
N PRO A 311 0.45 8.86 1.27
CA PRO A 311 0.88 8.89 2.67
C PRO A 311 0.65 10.26 3.32
N GLY A 312 0.20 10.26 4.58
CA GLY A 312 -0.02 11.50 5.34
C GLY A 312 -1.22 12.35 4.90
N ALA A 313 -1.89 12.00 3.78
CA ALA A 313 -3.03 12.75 3.25
C ALA A 313 -4.21 12.77 4.22
N GLN A 314 -4.90 13.90 4.27
CA GLN A 314 -6.15 14.03 5.00
C GLN A 314 -7.31 13.57 4.13
N ILE A 315 -8.12 12.65 4.64
CA ILE A 315 -9.35 12.18 3.99
C ILE A 315 -10.51 12.71 4.80
N ARG A 316 -11.45 13.38 4.14
CA ARG A 316 -12.69 13.86 4.76
C ARG A 316 -13.87 13.25 4.02
N ILE A 317 -14.74 12.59 4.78
CA ILE A 317 -15.94 11.90 4.29
C ILE A 317 -17.14 12.54 4.98
N GLU A 318 -18.06 13.08 4.19
CA GLU A 318 -19.21 13.83 4.68
C GLU A 318 -20.50 13.24 4.11
N TYR A 319 -21.48 13.01 4.98
CA TYR A 319 -22.73 12.32 4.64
C TYR A 319 -23.86 12.69 5.62
N ALA A 320 -25.10 12.59 5.16
CA ALA A 320 -26.26 12.57 6.04
C ALA A 320 -26.34 11.20 6.75
N ILE A 321 -26.70 11.19 8.03
CA ILE A 321 -26.88 9.96 8.80
C ILE A 321 -28.09 9.21 8.22
N GLY A 322 -27.89 7.93 7.89
CA GLY A 322 -28.95 7.05 7.42
C GLY A 322 -29.79 6.53 8.59
N GLU A 323 -31.06 6.21 8.32
CA GLU A 323 -31.97 5.55 9.28
C GLU A 323 -31.61 4.09 9.53
#